data_AF-G8PH17-F1
#
_entry.id   AF-G8PH17-F1
#
_cell.length_a   1.000
_cell.length_b   1.000
_cell.length_c   1.000
_cell.angle_alpha   90.00
_cell.angle_beta   90.00
_cell.angle_gamma   90.00
#
_symmetry.space_group_name_H-M   'P 1'
#
loop_
_entity.id
_entity.type
_entity.pdbx_description
1 polymer ?
#
loop_
_entity_poly.entity_id
_entity_poly.type
_entity_poly.pdbx_seq_one_letter_code
_entity_poly.pdbx_strand_id
1 'polypeptide(L)'
;MDPTFDNTEEWWESIPEEARPSKDQPFYHLLAENAESEYIAYVSEQNLEKDDSGEPVRHPQVEEFFDETTDGDYIVKDVEIH
;
A
#
# COMPACT_ATOMS: atom_id res chain seq x y z
N MET A 1 7.01 1.52 -6.51
CA MET A 1 7.80 1.39 -5.28
C MET A 1 8.70 2.59 -5.22
N ASP A 2 8.57 3.41 -4.18
CA ASP A 2 9.48 4.54 -3.97
C ASP A 2 10.68 4.03 -3.16
N PRO A 3 11.92 4.07 -3.70
CA PRO A 3 13.09 3.49 -3.05
C PRO A 3 13.53 4.25 -1.79
N THR A 4 13.05 5.48 -1.61
CA THR A 4 13.31 6.32 -0.43
C THR A 4 12.12 7.22 -0.17
N PHE A 5 11.89 7.52 1.10
CA PHE A 5 10.86 8.45 1.60
C PHE A 5 10.78 9.75 0.78
N ASP A 6 9.64 10.00 0.13
CA ASP A 6 9.42 11.14 -0.78
C ASP A 6 8.74 12.36 -0.12
N ASN A 7 8.39 12.26 1.18
CA ASN A 7 7.76 13.36 1.92
C ASN A 7 8.79 14.32 2.53
N THR A 8 8.35 15.52 2.90
CA THR A 8 9.22 16.56 3.46
C THR A 8 9.76 16.17 4.85
N GLU A 9 10.95 16.67 5.19
CA GLU A 9 11.51 16.50 6.55
C GLU A 9 10.57 17.06 7.63
N GLU A 10 9.83 18.13 7.34
CA GLU A 10 8.82 18.68 8.25
C GLU A 10 7.68 17.71 8.56
N TRP A 11 7.16 16.99 7.55
CA TRP A 11 6.13 15.98 7.78
C TRP A 11 6.68 14.86 8.66
N TRP A 12 7.92 14.45 8.42
CA TRP A 12 8.59 13.43 9.21
C TRP A 12 8.77 13.83 10.68
N GLU A 13 9.23 15.06 10.91
CA GLU A 13 9.41 15.60 12.26
C GLU A 13 8.08 15.80 13.00
N SER A 14 6.98 16.04 12.26
CA SER A 14 5.63 16.18 12.83
C SER A 14 5.06 14.87 13.40
N ILE A 15 5.59 13.72 12.98
CA ILE A 15 5.20 12.41 13.52
C ILE A 15 5.85 12.22 14.90
N PRO A 16 5.09 11.76 15.92
CA PRO A 16 5.66 11.38 17.22
C PRO A 16 6.81 10.40 17.08
N GLU A 17 7.89 10.57 17.86
CA GLU A 17 9.10 9.73 17.74
C GLU A 17 8.83 8.22 17.80
N GLU A 18 7.85 7.80 18.60
CA GLU A 18 7.43 6.40 18.76
C GLU A 18 6.74 5.80 17.52
N ALA A 19 6.17 6.66 16.65
CA ALA A 19 5.43 6.28 15.46
C ALA A 19 6.16 6.67 14.17
N ARG A 20 7.35 7.27 14.26
CA ARG A 20 8.15 7.63 13.09
C ARG A 20 8.55 6.35 12.36
N PRO A 21 8.29 6.26 11.05
CA PRO A 21 8.84 5.17 10.26
C PRO A 21 10.38 5.17 10.30
N SER A 22 11.05 4.11 9.85
CA SER A 22 12.46 4.22 9.43
C SER A 22 12.55 4.89 8.04
N LYS A 23 13.58 5.71 7.78
CA LYS A 23 13.84 6.29 6.44
C LYS A 23 14.52 5.28 5.50
N ASP A 24 15.20 4.28 6.05
CA ASP A 24 15.94 3.24 5.31
C ASP A 24 15.08 2.01 4.97
N GLN A 25 13.77 2.19 4.86
CA GLN A 25 12.82 1.13 4.51
C GLN A 25 11.94 1.57 3.33
N PRO A 26 11.36 0.62 2.58
CA PRO A 26 10.49 0.97 1.47
C PRO A 26 9.14 1.52 1.95
N PHE A 27 8.60 2.40 1.12
CA PHE A 27 7.23 2.91 1.24
C PHE A 27 6.41 2.41 0.05
N TYR A 28 5.14 2.12 0.34
CA TYR A 28 4.21 1.52 -0.60
C TYR A 28 2.97 2.40 -0.73
N HIS A 29 2.51 2.55 -1.97
CA HIS A 29 1.17 3.01 -2.26
C HIS A 29 0.25 1.78 -2.26
N LEU A 30 -0.74 1.78 -1.38
CA LEU A 30 -1.73 0.70 -1.28
C LEU A 30 -3.07 1.18 -1.80
N LEU A 31 -3.75 0.30 -2.53
CA LEU A 31 -5.18 0.41 -2.77
C LEU A 31 -5.89 -0.11 -1.52
N ALA A 32 -6.34 0.78 -0.65
CA ALA A 32 -6.90 0.46 0.66
C ALA A 32 -8.43 0.65 0.67
N GLU A 33 -9.10 -0.05 1.56
CA GLU A 33 -10.52 0.14 1.81
C GLU A 33 -10.83 0.04 3.31
N ASN A 34 -11.97 0.62 3.69
CA ASN A 34 -12.57 0.40 5.00
C ASN A 34 -14.08 0.20 4.84
N ALA A 35 -14.81 0.13 5.96
CA ALA A 35 -16.26 -0.10 5.93
C ALA A 35 -17.08 0.97 5.17
N GLU A 36 -16.50 2.15 4.94
CA GLU A 36 -17.20 3.31 4.40
C GLU A 36 -16.68 3.78 3.03
N SER A 37 -15.42 3.49 2.67
CA SER A 37 -14.79 4.04 1.44
C SER A 37 -13.52 3.30 1.01
N GLU A 38 -13.19 3.45 -0.26
CA GLU A 38 -11.95 3.03 -0.92
C GLU A 38 -11.02 4.24 -1.16
N TYR A 39 -9.72 4.09 -0.91
CA TYR A 39 -8.73 5.17 -1.04
C TYR A 39 -7.31 4.66 -1.27
N ILE A 40 -6.41 5.52 -1.77
CA ILE A 40 -4.98 5.21 -1.88
C ILE A 40 -4.28 5.63 -0.59
N ALA A 41 -3.62 4.68 0.08
CA ALA A 41 -2.81 4.93 1.27
C ALA A 41 -1.32 4.95 0.92
N TYR A 42 -0.55 5.79 1.61
CA TYR A 42 0.91 5.77 1.54
C TYR A 42 1.46 5.34 2.90
N VAL A 43 2.12 4.19 2.94
CA VAL A 43 2.49 3.53 4.19
C VAL A 43 3.88 2.91 4.11
N SER A 44 4.57 2.91 5.25
CA SER A 44 5.87 2.27 5.40
C SER A 44 5.74 0.76 5.63
N GLU A 45 6.73 -0.03 5.19
CA GLU A 45 6.75 -1.48 5.39
C GLU A 45 6.46 -1.96 6.81
N GLN A 46 7.07 -1.33 7.83
CA GLN A 46 6.86 -1.69 9.24
C GLN A 46 5.40 -1.58 9.74
N ASN A 47 4.54 -0.87 9.00
CA ASN A 47 3.12 -0.69 9.34
C ASN A 47 2.22 -1.62 8.53
N LEU A 48 2.80 -2.57 7.78
CA LEU A 48 2.07 -3.59 7.05
C LEU A 48 1.97 -4.87 7.87
N GLU A 49 0.77 -5.44 7.90
CA GLU A 49 0.53 -6.79 8.36
C GLU A 49 0.02 -7.62 7.19
N LYS A 50 0.39 -8.90 7.16
CA LYS A 50 -0.06 -9.80 6.11
C LYS A 50 -1.56 -10.06 6.30
N ASP A 51 -2.33 -9.89 5.24
CA ASP A 51 -3.70 -10.38 5.22
C ASP A 51 -3.70 -11.91 5.02
N ASP A 52 -4.34 -12.61 5.94
CA ASP A 52 -4.56 -14.07 5.87
C ASP A 52 -6.07 -14.40 5.75
N SER A 53 -6.92 -13.40 5.48
CA SER A 53 -8.37 -13.57 5.39
C SER A 53 -8.79 -14.23 4.06
N GLY A 54 -8.07 -13.92 2.98
CA GLY A 54 -8.43 -14.33 1.63
C GLY A 54 -9.69 -13.64 1.09
N GLU A 55 -10.15 -12.57 1.76
CA GLU A 55 -11.25 -11.75 1.26
C GLU A 55 -10.76 -10.83 0.13
N PRO A 56 -11.53 -10.68 -0.96
CA PRO A 56 -11.12 -9.84 -2.08
C PRO A 56 -11.22 -8.36 -1.71
N VAL A 57 -10.23 -7.58 -2.15
CA VAL A 57 -10.20 -6.12 -2.01
C VAL A 57 -11.23 -5.49 -2.95
N ARG A 58 -12.10 -4.64 -2.41
CA ARG A 58 -13.23 -4.04 -3.16
C ARG A 58 -12.86 -2.77 -3.93
N HIS A 59 -11.60 -2.35 -3.89
CA HIS A 59 -11.11 -1.14 -4.52
C HIS A 59 -11.17 -1.25 -6.06
N PRO A 60 -11.86 -0.35 -6.78
CA PRO A 60 -12.14 -0.51 -8.22
C PRO A 60 -10.88 -0.58 -9.10
N GLN A 61 -9.82 0.12 -8.70
CA GLN A 61 -8.53 0.07 -9.40
C GLN A 61 -7.79 -1.26 -9.25
N VAL A 62 -8.18 -2.14 -8.30
CA VAL A 62 -7.57 -3.47 -8.19
C VAL A 62 -7.82 -4.26 -9.47
N GLU A 63 -9.03 -4.17 -10.04
CA GLU A 63 -9.35 -4.80 -11.32
C GLU A 63 -8.58 -4.20 -12.50
N GLU A 64 -8.02 -3.00 -12.39
CA GLU A 64 -7.20 -2.39 -13.45
C GLU A 64 -5.75 -2.90 -13.42
N PHE A 65 -5.20 -3.11 -12.22
CA PHE A 65 -3.79 -3.47 -12.04
C PHE A 65 -3.54 -4.96 -11.77
N PHE A 66 -4.55 -5.70 -11.32
CA PHE A 66 -4.40 -7.09 -10.89
C PHE A 66 -5.46 -8.02 -11.50
N ASP A 67 -5.08 -9.27 -11.71
CA ASP A 67 -5.97 -10.40 -11.94
C ASP A 67 -6.06 -11.24 -10.66
N GLU A 68 -7.28 -11.57 -10.24
CA GLU A 68 -7.54 -12.47 -9.12
C GLU A 68 -7.39 -13.93 -9.58
N THR A 69 -6.62 -14.71 -8.83
CA THR A 69 -6.45 -16.14 -9.07
C THR A 69 -7.57 -16.94 -8.40
N THR A 70 -7.72 -18.21 -8.79
CA THR A 70 -8.75 -19.09 -8.21
C THR A 70 -8.53 -19.35 -6.71
N ASP A 71 -7.33 -19.11 -6.20
CA ASP A 71 -6.95 -19.26 -4.79
C ASP A 71 -7.13 -17.97 -3.96
N GLY A 72 -7.60 -16.87 -4.58
CA GLY A 72 -7.80 -15.57 -3.93
C GLY A 72 -6.56 -14.68 -3.90
N ASP A 73 -5.43 -15.14 -4.44
CA ASP A 73 -4.22 -14.32 -4.61
C ASP A 73 -4.34 -13.37 -5.81
N TYR A 74 -3.64 -12.25 -5.77
CA TYR A 74 -3.57 -11.28 -6.86
C TYR A 74 -2.27 -11.40 -7.65
N ILE A 75 -2.37 -11.42 -8.98
CA ILE A 75 -1.23 -11.34 -9.88
C ILE A 75 -1.28 -9.99 -10.60
N VAL A 76 -0.15 -9.29 -10.64
CA VAL A 76 -0.01 -8.03 -11.38
C VAL A 76 -0.29 -8.29 -12.86
N LYS A 77 -1.25 -7.56 -13.43
CA LYS A 77 -1.46 -7.51 -14.88
C LYS A 77 -0.17 -7.02 -15.51
N ASP A 78 0.20 -7.54 -16.68
CA ASP A 78 1.32 -7.00 -17.45
C ASP A 78 0.93 -5.59 -17.94
N VAL A 79 1.01 -4.62 -17.05
CA VAL A 79 0.79 -3.20 -17.35
C VAL A 79 2.18 -2.69 -17.68
N GLU A 80 2.46 -2.46 -18.97
CA GLU A 80 3.60 -1.65 -19.38
C GLU A 80 3.44 -0.29 -18.68
N ILE A 81 4.18 -0.11 -17.59
CA ILE A 81 4.30 1.17 -16.89
C ILE A 81 5.07 2.08 -17.86
N HIS A 82 4.34 2.93 -18.60
CA HIS A 82 4.91 3.89 -19.55
C HIS A 82 5.36 5.18 -18.84
#